data_AF-A0A9J7HCI3-F1
#
_entry.id   AF-A0A9J7HCI3-F1
#
_cell.length_a   1.000
_cell.length_b   1.000
_cell.length_c   1.000
_cell.angle_alpha   90.00
_cell.angle_beta   90.00
_cell.angle_gamma   90.00
#
_symmetry.space_group_name_H-M   'P 1'
#
loop_
_entity.id
_entity.type
_entity.pdbx_description
1 polymer ?
#
loop_
_entity_poly.entity_id
_entity_poly.type
_entity_poly.pdbx_seq_one_letter_code
_entity_poly.pdbx_strand_id
1 'polypeptide(L)'
;MSWGRAPVVLLGGGATLLLSLLWMPALLPAASRLLLLPRAWLSMASASPPPQSSPASGSGYVPGAVVEKRLAACVNLVPQISSIYEWKGKIEEDSEVLMMIKTQSSLVPALTEFVRSVHPYEVAEVIALPVEQGNPPYLHWVRQVTESVSDSGTTPSSA
;
A
#
# COMPACT_ATOMS: atom_id res chain seq x y z
N MET A 1 6.37 27.02 -27.24
CA MET A 1 5.33 25.99 -27.07
C MET A 1 5.94 24.66 -27.45
N SER A 2 6.33 23.87 -26.45
CA SER A 2 6.99 22.57 -26.59
C SER A 2 6.36 21.66 -25.55
N TRP A 3 5.55 20.70 -26.00
CA TRP A 3 4.94 19.68 -25.16
C TRP A 3 5.91 18.49 -25.08
N GLY A 4 6.53 18.29 -23.92
CA GLY A 4 7.34 17.12 -23.63
C GLY A 4 6.45 15.89 -23.44
N ARG A 5 6.63 14.89 -24.32
CA ARG A 5 6.01 13.57 -24.25
C ARG A 5 6.50 12.81 -23.00
N ALA A 6 5.57 12.19 -22.29
CA ALA A 6 5.83 11.20 -21.24
C ALA A 6 6.52 9.94 -21.81
N PRO A 7 7.40 9.26 -21.05
CA PRO A 7 7.92 7.96 -21.45
C PRO A 7 6.85 6.86 -21.25
N VAL A 8 6.60 6.14 -22.33
CA VAL A 8 5.93 4.83 -22.38
C VAL A 8 6.93 3.78 -21.91
N VAL A 9 6.63 3.07 -20.82
CA VAL A 9 7.38 1.86 -20.43
C VAL A 9 6.60 0.64 -20.94
N LEU A 10 7.13 0.03 -21.99
CA LEU A 10 6.68 -1.26 -22.53
C LEU A 10 7.30 -2.38 -21.67
N LEU A 11 6.47 -3.07 -20.90
CA LEU A 11 6.81 -4.36 -20.29
C LEU A 11 6.70 -5.45 -21.36
N GLY A 12 7.85 -5.88 -21.89
CA GLY A 12 7.99 -7.07 -22.74
C GLY A 12 8.38 -8.29 -21.90
N GLY A 13 7.84 -9.46 -22.27
CA GLY A 13 7.94 -10.75 -21.56
C GLY A 13 9.37 -11.18 -21.20
N GLY A 14 9.59 -11.99 -20.17
CA GLY A 14 9.01 -13.30 -19.98
C GLY A 14 10.02 -14.36 -20.43
N ALA A 15 10.86 -14.85 -19.51
CA ALA A 15 11.55 -16.14 -19.63
C ALA A 15 12.24 -16.50 -18.31
N THR A 16 11.57 -17.37 -17.57
CA THR A 16 12.05 -18.25 -16.52
C THR A 16 13.41 -18.88 -16.85
N LEU A 17 14.44 -18.62 -16.03
CA LEU A 17 15.68 -19.41 -16.00
C LEU A 17 15.78 -20.07 -14.62
N LEU A 18 15.12 -21.22 -14.54
CA LEU A 18 15.25 -22.19 -13.47
C LEU A 18 15.82 -23.44 -14.15
N LEU A 19 17.15 -23.59 -14.17
CA LEU A 19 17.80 -24.81 -14.61
C LEU A 19 19.07 -25.06 -13.79
N SER A 20 18.93 -25.99 -12.83
CA SER A 20 19.89 -27.05 -12.50
C SER A 20 21.37 -26.70 -12.34
N LEU A 21 21.82 -26.58 -11.08
CA LEU A 21 23.17 -27.00 -10.69
C LEU A 21 23.06 -27.96 -9.50
N LEU A 22 22.83 -29.22 -9.83
CA LEU A 22 22.75 -30.37 -8.91
C LEU A 22 23.60 -31.50 -9.53
N TRP A 23 24.92 -31.44 -9.33
CA TRP A 23 25.94 -32.51 -9.40
C TRP A 23 27.31 -31.81 -9.27
N MET A 24 28.30 -32.18 -8.45
CA MET A 24 28.64 -33.46 -7.83
C MET A 24 29.24 -33.29 -6.41
N PRO A 25 28.99 -34.25 -5.51
CA PRO A 25 29.70 -34.37 -4.24
C PRO A 25 31.04 -35.13 -4.39
N ALA A 26 31.86 -34.98 -3.35
CA ALA A 26 32.94 -35.87 -2.89
C ALA A 26 34.40 -35.41 -3.10
N LEU A 27 35.15 -35.55 -1.99
CA LEU A 27 36.62 -35.56 -1.81
C LEU A 27 37.24 -34.17 -1.64
N LEU A 28 37.71 -33.74 -0.46
CA LEU A 28 38.72 -34.34 0.44
C LEU A 28 38.81 -33.52 1.77
N PRO A 29 39.59 -33.91 2.80
CA PRO A 29 39.07 -34.19 4.14
C PRO A 29 39.55 -33.22 5.24
N ALA A 30 39.09 -33.54 6.46
CA ALA A 30 39.41 -32.93 7.74
C ALA A 30 40.89 -32.59 7.98
N ALA A 31 41.13 -31.33 8.37
CA ALA A 31 42.18 -30.92 9.31
C ALA A 31 41.65 -29.68 10.05
N SER A 32 41.13 -29.87 11.26
CA SER A 32 41.82 -29.60 12.52
C SER A 32 42.07 -28.12 12.84
N ARG A 33 41.25 -27.67 13.79
CA ARG A 33 41.62 -26.92 15.01
C ARG A 33 41.87 -25.42 14.91
N LEU A 34 41.13 -24.75 15.79
CA LEU A 34 41.53 -23.61 16.63
C LEU A 34 41.53 -22.23 15.96
N LEU A 35 40.38 -21.54 16.00
CA LEU A 35 40.34 -20.14 16.44
C LEU A 35 39.05 -19.89 17.21
N LEU A 36 39.15 -20.08 18.53
CA LEU A 36 38.29 -19.44 19.51
C LEU A 36 38.51 -17.93 19.42
N LEU A 37 37.52 -17.17 18.98
CA LEU A 37 37.46 -15.73 19.23
C LEU A 37 36.25 -15.43 20.12
N PRO A 38 36.45 -14.71 21.24
CA PRO A 38 35.42 -14.46 22.23
C PRO A 38 34.34 -13.51 21.72
N ARG A 39 33.09 -13.86 22.04
CA ARG A 39 31.88 -13.03 21.90
C ARG A 39 31.97 -11.83 22.84
N ALA A 40 32.53 -10.72 22.38
CA ALA A 40 32.34 -9.37 22.93
C ALA A 40 33.04 -8.40 21.96
N TRP A 41 32.56 -7.15 21.88
CA TRP A 41 32.99 -6.09 20.94
C TRP A 41 32.35 -6.29 19.55
N LEU A 42 31.21 -5.68 19.22
CA LEU A 42 30.99 -4.23 19.18
C LEU A 42 29.51 -3.94 19.51
N SER A 43 29.26 -3.51 20.75
CA SER A 43 28.05 -2.75 21.07
C SER A 43 28.36 -1.31 20.67
N MET A 44 27.89 -0.87 19.51
CA MET A 44 27.67 0.54 19.25
C MET A 44 26.17 0.78 19.28
N ALA A 45 25.75 1.45 20.35
CA ALA A 45 24.45 2.05 20.49
C ALA A 45 24.23 3.06 19.36
N SER A 46 23.60 2.63 18.28
CA SER A 46 22.56 3.46 17.67
C SER A 46 21.38 3.35 18.60
N ALA A 47 21.11 4.41 19.36
CA ALA A 47 19.79 4.59 19.96
C ALA A 47 18.82 4.83 18.80
N SER A 48 18.44 3.75 18.10
CA SER A 48 17.19 3.74 17.36
C SER A 48 16.11 4.05 18.40
N PRO A 49 15.23 5.04 18.15
CA PRO A 49 14.04 5.15 18.98
C PRO A 49 13.39 3.75 19.03
N PRO A 50 12.84 3.33 20.18
CA PRO A 50 12.09 2.08 20.21
C PRO A 50 11.07 2.12 19.07
N PRO A 51 10.85 1.02 18.34
CA PRO A 51 9.82 0.97 17.32
C PRO A 51 8.55 1.47 18.00
N GLN A 52 8.08 2.65 17.57
CA GLN A 52 6.80 3.12 18.03
C GLN A 52 5.84 2.08 17.47
N SER A 53 5.28 1.27 18.35
CA SER A 53 4.12 0.48 18.03
C SER A 53 3.11 1.47 17.47
N SER A 54 2.93 1.48 16.14
CA SER A 54 1.80 2.12 15.49
C SER A 54 0.58 1.83 16.36
N PRO A 55 -0.13 2.84 16.87
CA PRO A 55 -1.21 2.59 17.80
C PRO A 55 -2.29 1.82 17.05
N ALA A 56 -2.28 0.50 17.20
CA ALA A 56 -3.50 -0.26 17.16
C ALA A 56 -4.39 0.33 18.26
N SER A 57 -5.48 0.99 17.84
CA SER A 57 -6.51 1.61 18.68
C SER A 57 -6.10 2.92 19.39
N GLY A 58 -6.08 4.02 18.63
CA GLY A 58 -5.92 5.37 19.19
C GLY A 58 -6.43 6.48 18.26
N SER A 59 -7.75 6.63 18.17
CA SER A 59 -8.51 7.70 17.50
C SER A 59 -8.57 7.73 15.96
N GLY A 60 -9.80 7.68 15.42
CA GLY A 60 -10.17 8.36 14.17
C GLY A 60 -10.44 7.50 12.95
N TYR A 61 -9.45 6.72 12.48
CA TYR A 61 -9.53 6.13 11.15
C TYR A 61 -10.06 4.69 11.16
N VAL A 62 -11.32 4.54 10.78
CA VAL A 62 -11.95 3.24 10.57
C VAL A 62 -12.01 2.99 9.07
N PRO A 63 -11.32 1.98 8.51
CA PRO A 63 -11.41 1.64 7.09
C PRO A 63 -12.85 1.40 6.60
N GLY A 64 -13.75 1.02 7.50
CA GLY A 64 -15.19 0.93 7.23
C GLY A 64 -15.87 2.27 6.96
N ALA A 65 -15.37 3.38 7.50
CA ALA A 65 -16.01 4.69 7.39
C ALA A 65 -16.09 5.20 5.95
N VAL A 66 -15.09 4.90 5.10
CA VAL A 66 -15.15 5.25 3.68
C VAL A 66 -16.23 4.46 2.93
N VAL A 67 -16.52 3.24 3.38
CA VAL A 67 -17.59 2.40 2.83
C VAL A 67 -18.95 2.86 3.34
N GLU A 68 -19.08 3.14 4.63
CA GLU A 68 -20.30 3.68 5.26
C GLU A 68 -20.74 5.00 4.62
N LYS A 69 -19.77 5.88 4.30
CA LYS A 69 -20.02 7.15 3.61
C LYS A 69 -20.20 7.03 2.10
N ARG A 70 -20.18 5.81 1.56
CA ARG A 70 -20.25 5.51 0.12
C ARG A 70 -19.15 6.18 -0.71
N LEU A 71 -18.03 6.53 -0.08
CA LEU A 71 -16.83 7.05 -0.77
C LEU A 71 -16.02 5.92 -1.41
N ALA A 72 -16.27 4.67 -1.00
CA ALA A 72 -15.67 3.47 -1.55
C ALA A 72 -16.65 2.30 -1.55
N ALA A 73 -16.51 1.39 -2.52
CA ALA A 73 -17.29 0.16 -2.57
C ALA A 73 -16.71 -0.92 -1.65
N CYS A 74 -15.38 -1.03 -1.61
CA CYS A 74 -14.68 -1.91 -0.68
C CYS A 74 -13.25 -1.46 -0.43
N VAL A 75 -12.65 -2.05 0.60
CA VAL A 75 -11.28 -1.82 1.05
C VAL A 75 -10.63 -3.18 1.31
N ASN A 76 -9.40 -3.38 0.81
CA ASN A 76 -8.55 -4.49 1.26
C ASN A 76 -7.44 -3.91 2.13
N LEU A 77 -7.16 -4.58 3.24
CA LEU A 77 -6.05 -4.27 4.13
C LEU A 77 -4.92 -5.27 3.88
N VAL A 78 -3.73 -4.77 3.56
CA VAL A 78 -2.52 -5.58 3.43
C VAL A 78 -1.62 -5.26 4.63
N PRO A 79 -1.57 -6.15 5.64
CA PRO A 79 -0.79 -5.90 6.84
C PRO A 79 0.70 -6.16 6.60
N GLN A 80 1.53 -5.76 7.57
CA GLN A 80 2.97 -6.08 7.62
C GLN A 80 3.77 -5.49 6.45
N ILE A 81 3.47 -4.24 6.07
CA ILE A 81 4.27 -3.49 5.12
C ILE A 81 5.42 -2.80 5.88
N SER A 82 6.63 -2.87 5.32
CA SER A 82 7.75 -2.02 5.74
C SER A 82 7.83 -0.83 4.78
N SER A 83 7.62 0.38 5.31
CA SER A 83 7.77 1.63 4.58
C SER A 83 9.15 2.19 4.86
N ILE A 84 9.97 2.32 3.82
CA ILE A 84 11.34 2.84 3.89
C ILE A 84 11.37 4.20 3.19
N TYR A 85 11.73 5.26 3.91
CA TYR A 85 11.71 6.63 3.37
C TYR A 85 12.80 7.49 3.99
N GLU A 86 13.12 8.62 3.36
CA GLU A 86 14.05 9.59 3.92
C GLU A 86 13.30 10.66 4.70
N TRP A 87 13.69 10.87 5.96
CA TRP A 87 13.20 11.95 6.80
C TRP A 87 14.34 12.65 7.52
N LYS A 88 14.41 13.98 7.36
CA LYS A 88 15.46 14.83 7.97
C LYS A 88 16.89 14.32 7.72
N GLY A 89 17.15 13.82 6.51
CA GLY A 89 18.48 13.32 6.09
C GLY A 89 18.83 11.94 6.63
N LYS A 90 17.87 11.19 7.16
CA LYS A 90 18.04 9.81 7.63
C LYS A 90 17.05 8.90 6.92
N ILE A 91 17.49 7.67 6.66
CA ILE A 91 16.58 6.62 6.21
C ILE A 91 15.87 6.06 7.43
N GLU A 92 14.55 6.16 7.42
CA GLU A 92 13.65 5.59 8.43
C GLU A 92 12.97 4.35 7.85
N GLU A 93 12.58 3.44 8.74
CA GLU A 93 11.80 2.24 8.42
C GLU A 93 10.67 2.11 9.44
N ASP A 94 9.42 2.14 8.95
CA ASP A 94 8.22 2.02 9.77
C ASP A 94 7.35 0.84 9.33
N SER A 95 6.64 0.25 10.30
CA SER A 95 5.66 -0.80 10.02
C SER A 95 4.28 -0.21 9.77
N GLU A 96 3.74 -0.49 8.59
CA GLU A 96 2.50 0.09 8.08
C GLU A 96 1.52 -0.97 7.56
N VAL A 97 0.31 -0.50 7.24
CA VAL A 97 -0.74 -1.28 6.61
C VAL A 97 -1.15 -0.56 5.34
N LEU A 98 -1.04 -1.24 4.19
CA LEU A 98 -1.47 -0.68 2.92
C LEU A 98 -2.97 -0.87 2.73
N MET A 99 -3.67 0.20 2.39
CA MET A 99 -5.09 0.19 2.07
C MET A 99 -5.33 0.25 0.56
N MET A 100 -5.93 -0.80 0.02
CA MET A 100 -6.38 -0.81 -1.37
C MET A 100 -7.88 -0.53 -1.45
N ILE A 101 -8.22 0.71 -1.77
CA ILE A 101 -9.61 1.20 -1.85
C ILE A 101 -10.10 1.08 -3.30
N LYS A 102 -11.31 0.56 -3.51
CA LYS A 102 -11.95 0.50 -4.83
C LYS A 102 -13.14 1.46 -4.84
N THR A 103 -13.07 2.45 -5.72
CA THR A 103 -14.08 3.49 -5.86
C THR A 103 -14.15 4.02 -7.29
N GLN A 104 -15.10 4.91 -7.57
CA GLN A 104 -15.19 5.64 -8.82
C GLN A 104 -14.15 6.76 -8.88
N SER A 105 -13.57 7.01 -10.05
CA SER A 105 -12.59 8.09 -10.25
C SER A 105 -13.12 9.46 -9.85
N SER A 106 -14.43 9.71 -10.01
CA SER A 106 -15.10 10.95 -9.61
C SER A 106 -15.11 11.19 -8.09
N LEU A 107 -14.99 10.13 -7.28
CA LEU A 107 -15.03 10.20 -5.82
C LEU A 107 -13.63 10.34 -5.20
N VAL A 108 -12.56 10.19 -5.98
CA VAL A 108 -11.18 10.29 -5.48
C VAL A 108 -10.93 11.61 -4.74
N PRO A 109 -11.35 12.79 -5.22
CA PRO A 109 -11.14 14.04 -4.47
C PRO A 109 -11.83 14.05 -3.10
N ALA A 110 -13.08 13.58 -3.04
CA ALA A 110 -13.85 13.53 -1.79
C ALA A 110 -13.30 12.48 -0.81
N LEU A 111 -12.84 11.34 -1.34
CA LEU A 111 -12.16 10.30 -0.58
C LEU A 111 -10.85 10.82 0.01
N THR A 112 -10.01 11.49 -0.79
CA THR A 112 -8.74 12.07 -0.33
C THR A 112 -8.97 13.10 0.77
N GLU A 113 -9.96 13.98 0.61
CA GLU A 113 -10.28 14.97 1.64
C GLU A 113 -10.77 14.32 2.94
N PHE A 114 -11.63 13.30 2.83
CA PHE A 114 -12.06 12.54 3.99
C PHE A 114 -10.87 11.89 4.70
N VAL A 115 -9.98 11.19 3.97
CA VAL A 115 -8.79 10.56 4.54
C VAL A 115 -7.94 11.61 5.26
N ARG A 116 -7.64 12.75 4.64
CA ARG A 116 -6.86 13.83 5.26
C ARG A 116 -7.49 14.36 6.55
N SER A 117 -8.81 14.41 6.64
CA SER A 117 -9.51 14.91 7.84
C SER A 117 -9.41 13.98 9.06
N VAL A 118 -9.11 12.69 8.86
CA VAL A 118 -9.09 11.68 9.91
C VAL A 118 -7.74 10.97 10.07
N HIS A 119 -6.82 11.14 9.12
CA HIS A 119 -5.53 10.49 9.12
C HIS A 119 -4.59 11.14 10.16
N PRO A 120 -3.81 10.37 10.94
CA PRO A 120 -2.95 10.92 11.98
C PRO A 120 -1.76 11.72 11.44
N TYR A 121 -1.33 11.44 10.20
CA TYR A 121 -0.21 12.13 9.57
C TYR A 121 -0.65 13.46 8.96
N GLU A 122 0.22 14.47 9.07
CA GLU A 122 0.04 15.78 8.45
C GLU A 122 -0.14 15.68 6.92
N VAL A 123 0.60 14.75 6.30
CA VAL A 123 0.53 14.46 4.86
C VAL A 123 0.20 12.98 4.69
N ALA A 124 -1.06 12.67 4.44
CA ALA A 124 -1.51 11.31 4.15
C ALA A 124 -1.14 10.91 2.71
N GLU A 125 -0.55 9.72 2.54
CA GLU A 125 -0.32 9.14 1.22
C GLU A 125 -1.65 8.65 0.63
N VAL A 126 -2.08 9.25 -0.49
CA VAL A 126 -3.24 8.80 -1.25
C VAL A 126 -2.91 8.86 -2.74
N ILE A 127 -2.78 7.69 -3.36
CA ILE A 127 -2.45 7.55 -4.77
C ILE A 127 -3.57 6.76 -5.47
N ALA A 128 -4.04 7.26 -6.60
CA ALA A 128 -5.08 6.61 -7.40
C ALA A 128 -4.50 6.05 -8.70
N LEU A 129 -4.79 4.77 -8.98
CA LEU A 129 -4.41 4.09 -10.21
C LEU A 129 -5.68 3.79 -11.03
N PRO A 130 -5.75 4.17 -12.31
CA PRO A 130 -6.93 3.90 -13.13
C PRO A 130 -7.08 2.41 -13.42
N VAL A 131 -8.31 1.91 -13.34
CA VAL A 131 -8.66 0.55 -13.78
C VAL A 131 -9.17 0.62 -15.21
N GLU A 132 -8.37 0.16 -16.18
CA GLU A 132 -8.73 0.22 -17.60
C GLU A 132 -9.77 -0.84 -18.00
N GLN A 133 -9.71 -2.02 -17.36
CA GLN A 133 -10.57 -3.17 -17.67
C GLN A 133 -10.93 -3.92 -16.39
N GLY A 134 -12.07 -4.62 -16.40
CA GLY A 134 -12.52 -5.43 -15.28
C GLY A 134 -13.82 -6.16 -15.59
N ASN A 135 -14.25 -7.00 -14.65
CA ASN A 135 -15.49 -7.77 -14.78
C ASN A 135 -16.72 -6.81 -14.78
N PRO A 136 -17.53 -6.72 -15.86
CA PRO A 136 -18.59 -5.71 -15.95
C PRO A 136 -19.61 -5.73 -14.81
N PRO A 137 -20.10 -6.88 -14.32
CA PRO A 137 -20.97 -6.94 -13.14
C PRO A 137 -20.31 -6.37 -11.87
N TYR A 138 -19.01 -6.60 -11.69
CA TYR A 138 -18.28 -6.06 -10.54
C TYR A 138 -18.14 -4.54 -10.62
N LEU A 139 -17.76 -4.02 -11.79
CA LEU A 139 -17.66 -2.58 -12.01
C LEU A 139 -19.02 -1.88 -11.88
N HIS A 140 -20.11 -2.54 -12.29
CA HIS A 140 -21.47 -2.06 -12.07
C HIS A 140 -21.80 -1.98 -10.57
N TRP A 141 -21.52 -3.05 -9.82
CA TRP A 141 -21.71 -3.05 -8.37
C TRP A 141 -20.93 -1.93 -7.67
N VAL A 142 -19.67 -1.70 -8.05
CA VAL A 142 -18.85 -0.60 -7.50
C VAL A 142 -19.53 0.75 -7.70
N ARG A 143 -20.07 1.02 -8.90
CA ARG A 143 -20.82 2.27 -9.15
C ARG A 143 -22.08 2.34 -8.30
N GLN A 144 -22.90 1.29 -8.33
CA GLN A 144 -24.19 1.26 -7.63
C GLN A 144 -24.07 1.56 -6.12
N VAL A 145 -23.08 0.96 -5.44
CA VAL A 145 -22.91 1.16 -3.99
C VAL A 145 -22.25 2.50 -3.62
N THR A 146 -21.70 3.21 -4.61
CA THR A 146 -21.05 4.52 -4.44
C THR A 146 -21.81 5.66 -5.13
N GLU A 147 -22.99 5.40 -5.68
CA GLU A 147 -23.89 6.43 -6.18
C GLU A 147 -24.45 7.26 -5.02
N SER A 148 -24.37 8.59 -5.18
CA SER A 148 -25.11 9.51 -4.33
C SER A 148 -26.59 9.36 -4.65
N VAL A 149 -27.42 9.16 -3.62
CA VAL A 149 -28.87 9.23 -3.78
C VAL A 149 -29.20 10.67 -4.11
N SER A 150 -29.40 10.97 -5.39
CA SER A 150 -30.08 12.20 -5.78
C SER A 150 -31.54 12.04 -5.39
N ASP A 151 -32.07 12.96 -4.58
CA ASP A 151 -33.50 13.05 -4.27
C ASP A 151 -34.29 13.19 -5.57
N SER A 152 -34.73 12.08 -6.14
CA SER A 152 -35.72 12.03 -7.23
C SER A 152 -37.12 11.95 -6.63
N GLY A 153 -37.41 12.92 -5.75
CA GLY A 153 -38.74 13.18 -5.20
C GLY A 153 -39.37 14.40 -5.87
N THR A 154 -39.73 14.32 -7.14
CA THR A 154 -40.69 15.26 -7.74
C THR A 154 -41.73 14.45 -8.49
N THR A 155 -42.76 14.02 -7.74
CA THR A 155 -44.03 13.63 -8.33
C THR A 155 -44.71 14.91 -8.83
N PRO A 156 -45.06 15.04 -10.12
CA PRO A 156 -45.91 16.15 -10.54
C PRO A 156 -47.30 15.90 -9.91
N SER A 157 -47.70 16.80 -9.02
CA SER A 157 -49.08 16.90 -8.56
C SER A 157 -49.98 17.08 -9.77
N SER A 158 -50.87 16.12 -9.99
CA SER A 158 -51.97 16.19 -10.94
C SER A 158 -52.79 17.47 -10.74
N ALA A 159 -53.02 18.20 -11.83
CA ALA A 159 -54.07 19.19 -11.97
C ALA A 159 -55.12 18.64 -12.95
#